data_AF-A0A962H1L3-F1
#
_entry.id   AF-A0A962H1L3-F1
#
_cell.length_a   1.000
_cell.length_b   1.000
_cell.length_c   1.000
_cell.angle_alpha   90.00
_cell.angle_beta   90.00
_cell.angle_gamma   90.00
#
_symmetry.space_group_name_H-M   'P 1'
#
loop_
_entity.id
_entity.type
_entity.pdbx_description
1 polymer ?
#
loop_
_entity_poly.entity_id
_entity_poly.type
_entity_poly.pdbx_seq_one_letter_code
_entity_poly.pdbx_strand_id
1 'polypeptide(L)'
;KQRLGILIELGRFAEVRGMELALTRTRLLEDEDVRYALAYALFKEGDFAAAEAHLTKLTKPDLFRKATELRQSMQDCAAERWRCV
;
A
#
# COMPACT_ATOMS: atom_id res chain seq x y z
N LYS A 1 -8.43 5.55 -10.58
CA LYS A 1 -8.99 5.16 -9.27
C LYS A 1 -9.87 3.91 -9.34
N GLN A 2 -10.95 3.88 -10.14
CA GLN A 2 -11.85 2.70 -10.21
C GLN A 2 -11.12 1.36 -10.45
N ARG A 3 -10.24 1.29 -11.46
CA ARG A 3 -9.46 0.07 -11.75
C ARG A 3 -8.59 -0.39 -10.56
N LEU A 4 -7.98 0.55 -9.82
CA LEU A 4 -7.16 0.24 -8.66
C LEU A 4 -8.00 -0.42 -7.56
N GLY A 5 -9.16 0.15 -7.25
CA GLY A 5 -10.08 -0.41 -6.23
C GLY A 5 -10.49 -1.83 -6.57
N ILE A 6 -10.88 -2.09 -7.82
CA ILE A 6 -11.23 -3.44 -8.30
C ILE A 6 -10.06 -4.41 -8.12
N LEU A 7 -8.83 -4.02 -8.49
CA LEU A 7 -7.67 -4.91 -8.34
C LEU A 7 -7.36 -5.22 -6.87
N ILE A 8 -7.56 -4.26 -5.97
CA ILE A 8 -7.41 -4.46 -4.52
C ILE A 8 -8.48 -5.44 -4.00
N GLU A 9 -9.74 -5.25 -4.38
CA GLU A 9 -10.85 -6.14 -3.99
C GLU A 9 -10.66 -7.58 -4.50
N LEU A 10 -10.07 -7.74 -5.68
CA LEU A 10 -9.74 -9.04 -6.26
C LEU A 10 -8.43 -9.63 -5.74
N GLY A 11 -7.72 -8.96 -4.83
CA GLY A 11 -6.43 -9.41 -4.29
C GLY A 11 -5.30 -9.44 -5.33
N ARG A 12 -5.43 -8.73 -6.44
CA ARG A 12 -4.43 -8.69 -7.53
C ARG A 12 -3.32 -7.67 -7.24
N PHE A 13 -2.60 -7.87 -6.14
CA PHE A 13 -1.62 -6.92 -5.61
C PHE A 13 -0.40 -6.71 -6.51
N ALA A 14 0.10 -7.77 -7.15
CA ALA A 14 1.18 -7.69 -8.15
C ALA A 14 0.86 -6.72 -9.30
N GLU A 15 -0.39 -6.69 -9.77
CA GLU A 15 -0.81 -5.76 -10.81
C GLU A 15 -0.92 -4.32 -10.30
N VAL A 16 -1.43 -4.14 -9.07
CA VAL A 16 -1.45 -2.82 -8.43
C VAL A 16 -0.03 -2.26 -8.29
N ARG A 17 0.93 -3.08 -7.86
CA ARG A 17 2.35 -2.70 -7.82
C ARG A 17 2.84 -2.25 -9.21
N GLY A 18 2.49 -2.99 -10.25
CA GLY A 18 2.82 -2.64 -11.64
C GLY A 18 2.22 -1.30 -12.13
N MET A 19 1.23 -0.76 -11.43
CA MET A 19 0.62 0.53 -11.76
C MET A 19 1.37 1.75 -11.21
N GLU A 20 2.38 1.60 -10.34
CA GLU A 20 3.03 2.71 -9.65
C GLU A 20 3.52 3.82 -10.60
N LEU A 21 4.21 3.45 -11.68
CA LEU A 21 4.68 4.40 -12.70
C LEU A 21 3.52 5.15 -13.36
N ALA A 22 2.44 4.44 -13.70
CA ALA A 22 1.26 5.04 -14.30
C ALA A 22 0.57 6.01 -13.32
N LEU A 23 0.39 5.60 -12.06
CA LEU A 23 -0.21 6.43 -11.00
C LEU A 23 0.61 7.69 -10.74
N THR A 24 1.94 7.58 -10.78
CA THR A 24 2.87 8.72 -10.64
C THR A 24 2.72 9.68 -11.80
N ARG A 25 2.78 9.18 -13.05
CA ARG A 25 2.68 10.00 -14.27
C ARG A 25 1.35 10.74 -14.36
N THR A 26 0.26 10.13 -13.90
CA THR A 26 -1.07 10.74 -13.90
C THR A 26 -1.36 11.54 -12.62
N ARG A 27 -0.37 11.74 -11.73
CA ARG A 27 -0.51 12.45 -10.44
C ARG A 27 -1.58 11.86 -9.52
N LEU A 28 -1.97 10.61 -9.72
CA LEU A 28 -2.99 9.96 -8.89
C LEU A 28 -2.49 9.64 -7.48
N LEU A 29 -1.17 9.62 -7.25
CA LEU A 29 -0.58 9.47 -5.91
C LEU A 29 -0.70 10.74 -5.04
N GLU A 30 -1.17 11.87 -5.59
CA GLU A 30 -1.55 13.04 -4.78
C GLU A 30 -2.82 12.75 -3.98
N ASP A 31 -3.64 11.81 -4.44
CA ASP A 31 -4.72 11.28 -3.64
C ASP A 31 -4.21 10.25 -2.64
N GLU A 32 -4.35 10.58 -1.36
CA GLU A 32 -3.80 9.74 -0.29
C GLU A 32 -4.48 8.37 -0.18
N ASP A 33 -5.75 8.24 -0.57
CA ASP A 33 -6.44 6.95 -0.56
C ASP A 33 -5.87 6.02 -1.64
N VAL A 34 -5.54 6.57 -2.81
CA VAL A 34 -4.79 5.87 -3.86
C VAL A 34 -3.39 5.51 -3.40
N ARG A 35 -2.68 6.44 -2.77
CA ARG A 35 -1.33 6.20 -2.25
C ARG A 35 -1.34 5.08 -1.20
N TYR A 36 -2.31 5.10 -0.29
CA TYR A 36 -2.50 4.05 0.71
C TYR A 36 -2.81 2.70 0.05
N ALA A 37 -3.69 2.66 -0.95
CA ALA A 37 -3.99 1.42 -1.66
C ALA A 37 -2.75 0.81 -2.36
N LEU A 38 -1.88 1.64 -2.94
CA LEU A 38 -0.60 1.18 -3.49
C LEU A 38 0.33 0.65 -2.39
N ALA A 39 0.44 1.35 -1.26
CA ALA A 39 1.24 0.91 -0.12
C ALA A 39 0.76 -0.44 0.44
N TYR A 40 -0.56 -0.64 0.52
CA TYR A 40 -1.16 -1.89 0.95
C TYR A 40 -0.83 -3.05 -0.01
N ALA A 41 -0.90 -2.81 -1.32
CA ALA A 41 -0.51 -3.82 -2.30
C ALA A 41 0.99 -4.17 -2.22
N LEU A 42 1.86 -3.18 -2.02
CA LEU A 42 3.30 -3.40 -1.82
C LEU A 42 3.57 -4.25 -0.57
N PHE A 43 2.86 -3.97 0.53
CA PHE A 43 2.89 -4.80 1.73
C PHE A 43 2.49 -6.24 1.44
N LYS A 44 1.38 -6.46 0.72
CA LYS A 44 0.89 -7.80 0.37
C LYS A 44 1.84 -8.59 -0.53
N GLU A 45 2.64 -7.89 -1.34
CA GLU A 45 3.72 -8.48 -2.14
C GLU A 45 5.05 -8.63 -1.37
N GLY A 46 5.10 -8.22 -0.10
CA GLY A 46 6.29 -8.31 0.77
C GLY A 46 7.31 -7.17 0.61
N ASP A 47 7.01 -6.15 -0.19
CA ASP A 47 7.88 -4.98 -0.38
C ASP A 47 7.62 -3.91 0.70
N PHE A 48 8.07 -4.20 1.92
CA PHE A 48 7.84 -3.34 3.08
C PHE A 48 8.56 -2.00 2.98
N ALA A 49 9.72 -1.95 2.32
CA ALA A 49 10.48 -0.72 2.14
C ALA A 49 9.71 0.26 1.23
N ALA A 50 9.20 -0.23 0.10
CA ALA A 50 8.40 0.61 -0.80
C ALA A 50 7.05 0.99 -0.15
N ALA A 51 6.42 0.07 0.58
CA ALA A 51 5.19 0.37 1.32
C ALA A 51 5.41 1.54 2.30
N GLU A 52 6.45 1.49 3.13
CA GLU A 52 6.76 2.56 4.09
C GLU A 52 7.06 3.91 3.41
N ALA A 53 7.77 3.90 2.28
CA ALA A 53 8.05 5.10 1.50
C ALA A 53 6.78 5.83 1.01
N HIS A 54 5.67 5.10 0.86
CA HIS A 54 4.36 5.70 0.56
C HIS A 54 3.59 6.08 1.82
N LEU A 55 3.62 5.26 2.88
CA LEU A 55 2.92 5.54 4.14
C LEU A 55 3.43 6.81 4.85
N THR A 56 4.74 7.09 4.76
CA THR A 56 5.35 8.32 5.32
C THR A 56 4.82 9.62 4.72
N LYS A 57 4.19 9.55 3.53
CA LYS A 57 3.66 10.72 2.81
C LYS A 57 2.18 10.97 3.09
N LEU A 58 1.54 10.13 3.91
CA LEU A 58 0.14 10.29 4.29
C LEU A 58 0.02 11.38 5.36
N THR A 59 -1.00 12.21 5.24
CA THR A 59 -1.27 13.32 6.16
C THR A 59 -2.71 13.31 6.70
N LYS A 60 -3.64 12.61 6.03
CA LYS A 60 -5.03 12.46 6.48
C LYS A 60 -5.10 11.67 7.81
N PRO A 61 -5.77 12.20 8.85
CA PRO A 61 -5.89 11.54 10.15
C PRO A 61 -6.43 10.10 10.10
N ASP A 62 -7.43 9.83 9.25
CA ASP A 62 -7.98 8.48 9.12
C ASP A 62 -7.04 7.49 8.46
N LEU A 63 -6.17 7.96 7.56
CA LEU A 63 -5.15 7.15 6.93
C LEU A 63 -3.93 6.94 7.83
N PHE A 64 -3.64 7.86 8.74
CA PHE A 64 -2.60 7.65 9.76
C PHE A 64 -2.88 6.42 10.62
N ARG A 65 -4.12 6.27 11.10
CA ARG A 65 -4.52 5.08 11.88
C ARG A 65 -4.27 3.79 11.11
N LYS A 66 -4.76 3.74 9.87
CA LYS A 66 -4.57 2.59 8.96
C LYS A 66 -3.09 2.34 8.62
N ALA A 67 -2.29 3.40 8.49
CA ALA A 67 -0.87 3.30 8.22
C ALA A 67 -0.11 2.74 9.44
N THR A 68 -0.49 3.13 10.65
CA THR A 68 0.08 2.57 11.90
C THR A 68 -0.22 1.09 12.03
N GLU A 69 -1.46 0.66 11.77
CA GLU A 69 -1.84 -0.75 11.77
C GLU A 69 -1.05 -1.56 10.73
N LEU A 70 -0.87 -0.99 9.54
CA LEU A 70 -0.10 -1.61 8.47
C LEU A 70 1.39 -1.72 8.83
N ARG A 71 1.97 -0.70 9.47
CA ARG A 71 3.35 -0.73 9.98
C ARG A 71 3.56 -1.81 11.03
N GLN A 72 2.62 -1.95 11.94
CA GLN A 72 2.67 -3.01 12.95
C GLN A 72 2.62 -4.38 12.29
N SER A 73 1.73 -4.57 11.32
CA SER A 73 1.65 -5.80 10.52
C SER A 73 2.97 -6.09 9.78
N MET A 74 3.63 -5.08 9.21
CA MET A 74 4.95 -5.23 8.58
C MET A 74 6.04 -5.66 9.57
N GLN A 75 6.04 -5.10 10.79
CA GLN A 75 7.00 -5.45 11.83
C GLN A 75 6.79 -6.88 12.34
N ASP A 76 5.54 -7.27 12.59
CA ASP A 76 5.17 -8.63 12.99
C ASP A 76 5.60 -9.65 11.92
N CYS A 77 5.38 -9.30 10.66
CA CYS A 77 5.81 -10.05 9.49
C CYS A 77 7.32 -10.20 9.35
N ALA A 78 8.07 -9.12 9.61
CA ALA A 78 9.53 -9.14 9.57
C ALA A 78 10.13 -9.97 10.70
N ALA A 79 9.50 -9.96 11.89
CA ALA A 79 9.90 -10.75 13.04
C ALA A 79 9.54 -12.25 12.87
N GLU A 80 8.38 -12.54 12.29
CA GLU A 80 7.86 -13.90 12.11
C GLU A 80 7.21 -14.07 10.73
N ARG A 81 8.02 -14.51 9.75
CA ARG A 81 7.62 -14.63 8.34
C ARG A 81 6.38 -15.48 8.08
N TRP A 82 6.02 -16.40 8.98
CA TRP A 82 4.83 -17.25 8.85
C TRP A 82 3.52 -16.54 9.24
N ARG A 83 3.58 -15.35 9.86
CA ARG A 83 2.38 -14.52 10.11
C ARG A 83 1.93 -13.73 8.88
N CYS A 84 2.70 -13.77 7.79
CA CYS A 84 2.38 -13.14 6.50
C CYS A 84 1.73 -14.14 5.54
N VAL A 85 0.52 -14.60 5.83
CA VAL A 85 -0.29 -15.41 4.91
C VAL A 85 -1.74 -14.98 4.96
#